data_AF-A0AAF0WBN8-F1
#
_entry.id   AF-A0AAF0WBN8-F1
#
_cell.length_a   1.000
_cell.length_b   1.000
_cell.length_c   1.000
_cell.angle_alpha   90.00
_cell.angle_beta   90.00
_cell.angle_gamma   90.00
#
_symmetry.space_group_name_H-M   'P 1'
#
loop_
_entity.id
_entity.type
_entity.pdbx_description
1 polymer ?
#
loop_
_entity_poly.entity_id
_entity_poly.type
_entity_poly.pdbx_seq_one_letter_code
_entity_poly.pdbx_strand_id
1 'polypeptide(L)'
;MCMKQMPWIYCSPGFVFCVCLKCAMFQVDYFISRKIKHQSHTQHQLALIQRPSSFKCDACNAEDSIKDMSYKCVDCPFWIHKSCADAPTSFLFHFHKKHPLMLSFSLPQIHHKFAQHCRLCNGKLGELNWLYYCSKCRYFAHFQCARSRQMLR
;
A
#
# COMPACT_ATOMS: atom_id res chain seq x y z
N MET A 1 -25.07 -35.34 -11.08
CA MET A 1 -23.76 -35.75 -11.64
C MET A 1 -22.67 -34.86 -11.06
N CYS A 2 -22.09 -35.24 -9.93
CA CYS A 2 -20.93 -34.56 -9.36
C CYS A 2 -19.71 -35.42 -9.66
N MET A 3 -19.09 -35.21 -10.82
CA MET A 3 -17.89 -35.92 -11.25
C MET A 3 -16.70 -34.98 -11.19
N LYS A 4 -15.96 -35.04 -10.08
CA LYS A 4 -14.51 -35.29 -10.01
C LYS A 4 -14.01 -34.91 -8.62
N GLN A 5 -13.37 -35.88 -7.95
CA GLN A 5 -12.71 -35.75 -6.66
C GLN A 5 -11.79 -34.52 -6.64
N MET A 6 -12.12 -33.54 -5.79
CA MET A 6 -11.15 -32.58 -5.29
C MET A 6 -10.79 -32.99 -3.85
N PRO A 7 -9.54 -33.37 -3.54
CA PRO A 7 -9.15 -34.00 -2.26
C PRO A 7 -9.23 -33.09 -1.01
N TRP A 8 -9.91 -31.95 -1.11
CA TRP A 8 -9.90 -30.87 -0.11
C TRP A 8 -11.30 -30.39 0.25
N ILE A 9 -12.34 -31.22 0.11
CA ILE A 9 -13.71 -30.85 0.47
C ILE A 9 -14.14 -31.71 1.65
N TYR A 10 -14.44 -31.10 2.79
CA TYR A 10 -15.05 -31.74 3.95
C TYR A 10 -16.56 -31.50 3.91
N CYS A 11 -17.37 -32.54 3.92
CA CYS A 11 -18.83 -32.43 4.04
C CYS A 11 -19.26 -32.98 5.40
N SER A 12 -20.09 -32.24 6.13
CA SER A 12 -20.58 -32.66 7.44
C SER A 12 -21.56 -33.84 7.31
N PRO A 13 -21.43 -34.91 8.13
CA PRO A 13 -22.44 -35.95 8.19
C PRO A 13 -23.69 -35.41 8.91
N GLY A 14 -24.78 -35.19 8.17
CA GLY A 14 -26.09 -34.84 8.72
C GLY A 14 -26.53 -33.38 8.57
N PHE A 15 -25.63 -32.47 8.19
CA PHE A 15 -25.97 -31.09 7.82
C PHE A 15 -25.35 -30.78 6.45
N VAL A 16 -26.18 -30.36 5.49
CA VAL A 16 -25.84 -30.32 4.05
C VAL A 16 -24.95 -29.12 3.72
N PHE A 17 -23.75 -29.05 4.29
CA PHE A 17 -22.73 -28.09 3.90
C PHE A 17 -21.39 -28.79 3.66
N CYS A 18 -20.72 -28.35 2.59
CA CYS A 18 -19.38 -28.79 2.24
C CYS A 18 -18.44 -27.60 2.31
N VAL A 19 -17.37 -27.73 3.09
CA VAL A 19 -16.32 -26.73 3.24
C VAL A 19 -15.12 -27.15 2.41
N CYS A 20 -14.64 -26.27 1.55
CA CYS A 20 -13.35 -26.46 0.90
C CYS A 20 -12.23 -26.20 1.92
N LEU A 21 -11.53 -27.23 2.37
CA LEU A 21 -10.39 -27.15 3.28
C LEU A 21 -9.28 -26.24 2.73
N LYS A 22 -9.05 -26.20 1.41
CA LYS A 22 -8.13 -25.22 0.80
C LYS A 22 -8.57 -23.77 1.04
N CYS A 23 -9.86 -23.49 0.94
CA CYS A 23 -10.41 -22.15 1.20
C CYS A 23 -10.42 -21.83 2.70
N ALA A 24 -10.73 -22.83 3.55
CA ALA A 24 -10.68 -22.67 5.00
C ALA A 24 -9.25 -22.39 5.50
N MET A 25 -8.25 -23.13 5.01
CA MET A 25 -6.84 -22.88 5.31
C MET A 25 -6.38 -21.51 4.83
N PHE A 26 -6.84 -21.06 3.65
CA PHE A 26 -6.57 -19.70 3.16
C PHE A 26 -7.13 -18.62 4.10
N GLN A 27 -8.33 -18.83 4.66
CA GLN A 27 -8.95 -17.92 5.61
C GLN A 27 -8.22 -17.91 6.96
N VAL A 28 -7.68 -19.06 7.38
CA VAL A 28 -6.85 -19.20 8.59
C VAL A 28 -5.48 -18.51 8.41
N ASP A 29 -4.80 -18.70 7.28
CA ASP A 29 -3.52 -18.01 6.98
C ASP A 29 -3.69 -16.48 6.95
N TYR A 30 -4.80 -16.01 6.37
CA TYR A 30 -5.18 -14.60 6.40
C TYR A 30 -5.37 -14.10 7.83
N PHE A 31 -6.00 -14.90 8.69
CA PHE A 31 -6.25 -14.55 10.09
C PHE A 31 -4.98 -14.53 10.95
N ILE A 32 -4.01 -15.42 10.69
CA ILE A 32 -2.73 -15.53 11.40
C ILE A 32 -1.68 -14.52 10.88
N SER A 33 -1.93 -13.87 9.75
CA SER A 33 -0.99 -12.92 9.15
C SER A 33 -0.52 -11.83 10.14
N ARG A 34 0.77 -11.46 10.04
CA ARG A 34 1.35 -10.39 10.86
C ARG A 34 0.63 -9.07 10.60
N LYS A 35 0.04 -8.49 11.65
CA LYS A 35 -0.67 -7.21 11.60
C LYS A 35 0.23 -6.05 12.04
N ILE A 36 0.12 -4.90 11.36
CA ILE A 36 0.82 -3.67 11.72
C ILE A 36 -0.14 -2.50 11.86
N LYS A 37 0.21 -1.52 12.70
CA LYS A 37 -0.40 -0.18 12.68
C LYS A 37 0.48 0.70 11.79
N HIS A 38 -0.04 1.15 10.65
CA HIS A 38 0.73 1.97 9.72
C HIS A 38 0.29 3.43 9.82
N GLN A 39 1.24 4.37 9.70
CA GLN A 39 0.98 5.80 9.89
C GLN A 39 0.06 6.41 8.81
N SER A 40 0.01 5.79 7.62
CA SER A 40 -0.92 6.19 6.55
C SER A 40 -2.36 5.74 6.80
N HIS A 41 -2.56 4.77 7.70
CA HIS A 41 -3.84 4.10 7.91
C HIS A 41 -3.98 3.72 9.39
N THR A 42 -4.17 4.71 10.26
CA THR A 42 -4.12 4.53 11.72
C THR A 42 -5.41 3.99 12.33
N GLN A 43 -6.55 4.18 11.67
CA GLN A 43 -7.86 3.67 12.12
C GLN A 43 -7.93 2.15 12.21
N HIS A 44 -7.21 1.42 11.34
CA HIS A 44 -7.28 -0.04 11.27
C HIS A 44 -5.88 -0.66 11.20
N GLN A 45 -5.79 -1.94 11.54
CA GLN A 45 -4.56 -2.70 11.35
C GLN A 45 -4.46 -3.24 9.92
N LEU A 46 -3.24 -3.35 9.41
CA LEU A 46 -2.96 -3.93 8.11
C LEU A 46 -2.34 -5.32 8.27
N ALA A 47 -2.96 -6.32 7.63
CA ALA A 47 -2.52 -7.70 7.57
C ALA A 47 -1.50 -7.89 6.44
N LEU A 48 -0.40 -8.60 6.71
CA LEU A 48 0.60 -8.96 5.70
C LEU A 48 0.10 -10.10 4.81
N ILE A 49 -0.01 -9.83 3.52
CA ILE A 49 -0.36 -10.80 2.48
C ILE A 49 0.93 -11.21 1.76
N GLN A 50 1.26 -12.51 1.84
CA GLN A 50 2.49 -13.04 1.24
C GLN A 50 2.32 -13.49 -0.22
N ARG A 51 1.08 -13.63 -0.70
CA ARG A 51 0.81 -14.09 -2.06
C ARG A 51 0.70 -12.91 -3.02
N PRO A 52 1.20 -13.04 -4.26
CA PRO A 52 0.96 -12.06 -5.30
C PRO A 52 -0.53 -11.85 -5.50
N SER A 53 -0.92 -10.58 -5.62
CA SER A 53 -2.30 -10.19 -5.91
C SER A 53 -2.25 -8.99 -6.85
N SER A 54 -3.21 -8.91 -7.76
CA SER A 54 -3.40 -7.72 -8.58
C SER A 54 -4.29 -6.75 -7.81
N PHE A 55 -3.75 -5.59 -7.47
CA PHE A 55 -4.48 -4.51 -6.82
C PHE A 55 -3.85 -3.17 -7.16
N LYS A 56 -4.61 -2.09 -6.95
CA LYS A 56 -4.09 -0.74 -7.03
C LYS A 56 -3.53 -0.34 -5.66
N CYS A 57 -2.25 -0.02 -5.60
CA CYS A 57 -1.62 0.40 -4.35
C CYS A 57 -1.99 1.86 -4.01
N ASP A 58 -2.56 2.09 -2.82
CA ASP A 58 -2.98 3.43 -2.35
C ASP A 58 -1.81 4.41 -2.16
N ALA A 59 -0.58 3.91 -2.04
CA ALA A 59 0.60 4.74 -1.84
C ALA A 59 1.22 5.22 -3.16
N CYS A 60 1.39 4.32 -4.14
CA CYS A 60 2.07 4.64 -5.40
C CYS A 60 1.15 4.73 -6.62
N ASN A 61 -0.15 4.44 -6.45
CA ASN A 61 -1.17 4.41 -7.51
C ASN A 61 -0.84 3.46 -8.68
N ALA A 62 0.09 2.52 -8.46
CA ALA A 62 0.51 1.55 -9.45
C ALA A 62 -0.41 0.32 -9.36
N GLU A 63 -0.82 -0.18 -10.52
CA GLU A 63 -1.67 -1.37 -10.70
C GLU A 63 -0.79 -2.48 -11.25
N ASP A 64 -0.10 -3.18 -10.35
CA ASP A 64 0.89 -4.17 -10.73
C ASP A 64 0.62 -5.49 -10.01
N SER A 65 0.79 -6.60 -10.72
CA SER A 65 0.88 -7.93 -10.11
C SER A 65 2.25 -8.06 -9.45
N ILE A 66 2.43 -7.36 -8.33
CA ILE A 66 3.71 -7.37 -7.63
C ILE A 66 3.95 -8.77 -7.04
N LYS A 67 5.16 -9.31 -7.27
CA LYS A 67 5.67 -10.53 -6.61
C LYS A 67 6.03 -10.29 -5.14
N ASP A 68 6.14 -9.04 -4.71
CA ASP A 68 6.34 -8.67 -3.30
C ASP A 68 5.08 -8.85 -2.46
N MET A 69 5.32 -9.03 -1.16
CA MET A 69 4.29 -9.02 -0.13
C MET A 69 3.58 -7.66 -0.08
N SER A 70 2.34 -7.66 0.41
CA SER A 70 1.50 -6.47 0.49
C SER A 70 0.81 -6.38 1.86
N TYR A 71 0.42 -5.18 2.25
CA TYR A 71 -0.35 -4.94 3.47
C TYR A 71 -1.78 -4.55 3.10
N LYS A 72 -2.75 -5.33 3.57
CA LYS A 72 -4.18 -5.12 3.30
C LYS A 72 -4.93 -4.86 4.59
N CYS A 73 -5.82 -3.88 4.60
CA CYS A 73 -6.78 -3.70 5.69
C CYS A 73 -7.91 -4.73 5.58
N VAL A 74 -8.33 -5.30 6.71
CA VAL A 74 -9.46 -6.26 6.75
C VAL A 74 -10.79 -5.52 6.68
N ASP A 75 -10.84 -4.31 7.26
CA ASP A 75 -12.07 -3.59 7.53
C ASP A 75 -12.46 -2.61 6.41
N CYS A 76 -11.54 -2.28 5.50
CA CYS A 76 -11.78 -1.33 4.41
C CYS A 76 -10.91 -1.64 3.19
N PRO A 77 -11.20 -1.05 2.00
CA PRO A 77 -10.48 -1.35 0.76
C PRO A 77 -9.11 -0.64 0.67
N PHE A 78 -8.36 -0.59 1.77
CA PHE A 78 -7.01 -0.01 1.80
C PHE A 78 -5.96 -1.11 1.59
N TRP A 79 -5.06 -0.88 0.64
CA TRP A 79 -4.05 -1.84 0.24
C TRP A 79 -2.79 -1.14 -0.27
N ILE A 80 -1.65 -1.48 0.32
CA ILE A 80 -0.34 -0.95 -0.08
C ILE A 80 0.68 -2.08 -0.27
N HIS A 81 1.64 -1.87 -1.18
CA HIS A 81 2.82 -2.75 -1.26
C HIS A 81 3.62 -2.70 0.04
N LYS A 82 4.26 -3.81 0.43
CA LYS A 82 5.20 -3.81 1.58
C LYS A 82 6.32 -2.79 1.37
N SER A 83 6.87 -2.70 0.15
CA SER A 83 7.91 -1.71 -0.19
C SER A 83 7.43 -0.25 -0.13
N CYS A 84 6.12 0.00 -0.31
CA CYS A 84 5.53 1.31 -0.08
C CYS A 84 5.35 1.59 1.41
N ALA A 85 4.95 0.58 2.19
CA ALA A 85 4.84 0.69 3.64
C ALA A 85 6.19 0.97 4.31
N ASP A 86 7.25 0.35 3.79
CA ASP A 86 8.65 0.46 4.26
C ASP A 86 9.39 1.69 3.68
N ALA A 87 8.68 2.57 2.95
CA ALA A 87 9.31 3.74 2.36
C ALA A 87 9.90 4.68 3.44
N PRO A 88 11.05 5.31 3.16
CA PRO A 88 11.72 6.17 4.14
C PRO A 88 10.85 7.37 4.51
N THR A 89 10.66 7.61 5.80
CA THR A 89 9.87 8.76 6.28
C THR A 89 10.52 10.10 5.96
N SER A 90 11.84 10.13 5.78
CA SER A 90 12.56 11.30 5.26
C SER A 90 13.90 10.91 4.64
N PHE A 91 14.41 11.74 3.73
CA PHE A 91 15.75 11.61 3.17
C PHE A 91 16.26 12.91 2.53
N LEU A 92 17.58 13.06 2.40
CA LEU A 92 18.19 14.14 1.61
C LEU A 92 18.13 13.81 0.13
N PHE A 93 17.42 14.63 -0.64
CA PHE A 93 17.24 14.38 -2.06
C PHE A 93 18.32 15.04 -2.90
N HIS A 94 18.83 14.34 -3.92
CA HIS A 94 19.93 14.85 -4.76
C HIS A 94 19.60 16.18 -5.46
N PHE A 95 18.33 16.39 -5.86
CA PHE A 95 17.86 17.64 -6.47
C PHE A 95 17.45 18.72 -5.45
N HIS A 96 17.49 18.41 -4.15
CA HIS A 96 17.17 19.33 -3.06
C HIS A 96 18.02 19.00 -1.80
N LYS A 97 19.33 19.23 -1.88
CA LYS A 97 20.29 18.78 -0.85
C LYS A 97 20.27 19.60 0.45
N LYS A 98 19.69 20.81 0.43
CA LYS A 98 19.74 21.73 1.58
C LYS A 98 18.90 21.22 2.76
N HIS A 99 17.78 20.58 2.48
CA HIS A 99 16.84 20.11 3.49
C HIS A 99 16.29 18.74 3.11
N PRO A 100 16.02 17.86 4.09
CA PRO A 100 15.40 16.58 3.81
C PRO A 100 13.97 16.77 3.29
N LEU A 101 13.57 15.89 2.37
CA LEU A 101 12.17 15.72 2.05
C LEU A 101 11.55 14.76 3.05
N MET A 102 10.33 15.06 3.49
CA MET A 102 9.55 14.26 4.43
C MET A 102 8.36 13.64 3.71
N LEU A 103 8.10 12.37 4.01
CA LEU A 103 6.94 11.65 3.52
C LEU A 103 5.68 12.19 4.19
N SER A 104 4.65 12.44 3.40
CA SER A 104 3.30 12.75 3.84
C SER A 104 2.32 11.86 3.12
N PHE A 105 1.29 11.39 3.83
CA PHE A 105 0.25 10.53 3.28
C PHE A 105 -0.89 11.32 2.62
N SER A 106 -0.88 12.64 2.77
CA SER A 106 -1.79 13.60 2.14
C SER A 106 -1.10 14.97 2.05
N LEU A 107 -1.60 15.84 1.17
CA LEU A 107 -1.10 17.21 1.10
C LEU A 107 -1.46 17.94 2.41
N PRO A 108 -0.50 18.54 3.13
CA PRO A 108 -0.80 19.29 4.34
C PRO A 108 -1.80 20.42 4.06
N GLN A 109 -2.81 20.58 4.93
CA GLN A 109 -3.90 21.54 4.74
C GLN A 109 -3.42 22.98 4.50
N ILE A 110 -2.31 23.38 5.14
CA ILE A 110 -1.66 24.69 4.94
C ILE A 110 -1.28 24.97 3.48
N HIS A 111 -1.19 23.94 2.64
CA HIS A 111 -0.83 24.05 1.22
C HIS A 111 -2.02 23.89 0.27
N HIS A 112 -3.24 23.75 0.77
CA HIS A 112 -4.46 23.56 -0.04
C HIS A 112 -4.95 24.84 -0.71
N LYS A 113 -4.57 26.03 -0.18
CA LYS A 113 -5.01 27.33 -0.73
C LYS A 113 -4.70 27.51 -2.21
N PHE A 114 -3.66 26.85 -2.73
CA PHE A 114 -3.25 26.93 -4.13
C PHE A 114 -2.89 25.55 -4.66
N ALA A 115 -3.14 25.30 -5.95
CA ALA A 115 -2.69 24.07 -6.60
C ALA A 115 -1.17 23.90 -6.48
N GLN A 116 -0.75 22.84 -5.80
CA GLN A 116 0.66 22.47 -5.72
C GLN A 116 1.03 21.54 -6.87
N HIS A 117 2.27 21.68 -7.34
CA HIS A 117 2.79 20.91 -8.45
C HIS A 117 4.06 20.18 -8.04
N CYS A 118 4.24 18.98 -8.57
CA CYS A 118 5.45 18.20 -8.40
C CYS A 118 6.61 18.87 -9.14
N ARG A 119 7.71 19.14 -8.43
CA ARG A 119 8.91 19.76 -9.01
C ARG A 119 9.66 18.87 -10.01
N LEU A 120 9.30 17.59 -10.09
CA LEU A 120 10.01 16.59 -10.90
C LEU A 120 9.33 16.30 -12.25
N CYS A 121 8.01 16.37 -12.31
CA CYS A 121 7.23 16.13 -13.53
C CYS A 121 6.31 17.29 -13.90
N ASN A 122 6.26 18.35 -13.09
CA ASN A 122 5.33 19.49 -13.21
C ASN A 122 3.83 19.13 -13.14
N GLY A 123 3.47 17.89 -12.86
CA GLY A 123 2.08 17.47 -12.66
C GLY A 123 1.49 17.98 -11.34
N LYS A 124 0.17 18.17 -11.31
CA LYS A 124 -0.58 18.59 -10.12
C LYS A 124 -0.52 17.53 -9.02
N LEU A 125 -0.44 17.96 -7.76
CA LEU A 125 -0.55 17.07 -6.60
C LEU A 125 -2.02 16.84 -6.23
N GLY A 126 -2.35 15.60 -5.90
CA GLY A 126 -3.65 15.28 -5.31
C GLY A 126 -3.61 15.47 -3.79
N GLU A 127 -4.74 15.87 -3.20
CA GLU A 127 -4.83 16.17 -1.76
C GLU A 127 -4.70 14.92 -0.89
N LEU A 128 -5.19 13.78 -1.35
CA LEU A 128 -5.17 12.50 -0.63
C LEU A 128 -4.01 11.58 -1.06
N ASN A 129 -3.17 12.02 -1.99
CA ASN A 129 -2.08 11.22 -2.50
C ASN A 129 -0.84 11.36 -1.62
N TRP A 130 -0.08 10.27 -1.50
CA TRP A 130 1.21 10.32 -0.85
C TRP A 130 2.18 11.21 -1.64
N LEU A 131 3.00 11.96 -0.91
CA LEU A 131 4.00 12.86 -1.49
C LEU A 131 5.20 12.99 -0.57
N TYR A 132 6.30 13.48 -1.15
CA TYR A 132 7.42 14.01 -0.39
C TYR A 132 7.41 15.53 -0.48
N TYR A 133 7.62 16.20 0.65
CA TYR A 133 7.72 17.66 0.69
C TYR A 133 8.77 18.14 1.68
N CYS A 134 9.27 19.35 1.46
CA CYS A 134 10.16 20.03 2.39
C CYS A 134 9.34 20.97 3.28
N SER A 135 9.51 20.92 4.61
CA SER A 135 8.84 21.87 5.52
C SER A 135 9.45 23.27 5.48
N LYS A 136 10.71 23.40 5.06
CA LYS A 136 11.46 24.66 5.02
C LYS A 136 11.43 25.35 3.65
N CYS A 137 11.05 24.63 2.60
CA CYS A 137 11.06 25.13 1.23
C CYS A 137 9.77 24.74 0.53
N ARG A 138 9.34 25.52 -0.47
CA ARG A 138 8.19 25.18 -1.31
C ARG A 138 8.53 24.11 -2.37
N TYR A 139 9.01 22.97 -1.90
CA TYR A 139 9.41 21.81 -2.69
C TYR A 139 8.47 20.65 -2.43
N PHE A 140 7.83 20.17 -3.48
CA PHE A 140 6.91 19.03 -3.44
C PHE A 140 7.24 18.07 -4.57
N ALA A 141 7.09 16.77 -4.32
CA ALA A 141 7.25 15.73 -5.31
C ALA A 141 6.19 14.64 -5.06
N HIS A 142 5.58 14.12 -6.13
CA HIS A 142 4.78 12.90 -6.01
C HIS A 142 5.63 11.79 -5.38
N PHE A 143 5.00 10.93 -4.58
CA PHE A 143 5.67 9.79 -3.95
C PHE A 143 6.50 8.98 -4.95
N GLN A 144 5.89 8.59 -6.07
CA GLN A 144 6.56 7.78 -7.09
C GLN A 144 7.68 8.55 -7.80
N CYS A 145 7.50 9.84 -8.12
CA CYS A 145 8.55 10.64 -8.76
C CYS A 145 9.80 10.75 -7.89
N ALA A 146 9.63 10.94 -6.57
CA ALA A 146 10.74 10.98 -5.63
C ALA A 146 11.44 9.62 -5.55
N ARG A 147 10.67 8.53 -5.48
CA ARG A 147 11.18 7.15 -5.38
C ARG A 147 11.98 6.72 -6.61
N SER A 148 11.48 7.01 -7.82
CA SER A 148 12.16 6.67 -9.08
C SER A 148 13.49 7.41 -9.26
N ARG A 149 13.66 8.58 -8.63
CA ARG A 149 14.87 9.41 -8.75
C ARG A 149 15.76 9.40 -7.49
N GLN A 150 15.39 8.62 -6.48
CA GLN A 150 16.22 8.37 -5.29
C GLN A 150 17.40 7.42 -5.60
N MET A 151 17.28 6.63 -6.66
CA MET A 151 18.21 5.55 -7.04
C MET A 151 19.34 5.96 -7.99
N LEU A 152 19.48 7.24 -8.34
CA LEU A 152 20.63 7.72 -9.12
C LEU A 152 21.84 7.86 -8.19
N ARG A 153 22.54 6.75 -7.95
CA ARG A 153 23.90 6.72 -7.41
C ARG A 153 24.91 6.75 -8.55
#